data_AF-A0A9X2IWG5-F1
#
_entry.id   AF-A0A9X2IWG5-F1
#
_cell.length_a   1.000
_cell.length_b   1.000
_cell.length_c   1.000
_cell.angle_alpha   90.00
_cell.angle_beta   90.00
_cell.angle_gamma   90.00
#
_symmetry.space_group_name_H-M   'P 1'
#
loop_
_entity.id
_entity.type
_entity.pdbx_description
1 polymer ?
#
loop_
_entity_poly.entity_id
_entity_poly.type
_entity_poly.pdbx_seq_one_letter_code
_entity_poly.pdbx_strand_id
1 'polypeptide(L)'
;MLHRQTRPPESRSPLALLTNRQREVAVLVARGMTNRMIASHLGIAEWTVVNHLRQVMSRLDCPSRLHVALIVQRESGAETA
;
A
#
# COMPACT_ATOMS: atom_id res chain seq x y z
N MET A 1 -4.80 -7.42 40.13
CA MET A 1 -3.80 -6.68 39.34
C MET A 1 -4.31 -6.55 37.91
N LEU A 2 -4.81 -5.37 37.53
CA LEU A 2 -5.29 -5.09 36.18
C LEU A 2 -4.06 -4.83 35.30
N HIS A 3 -3.77 -5.71 34.34
CA HIS A 3 -2.80 -5.42 33.30
C HIS A 3 -3.36 -4.27 32.45
N ARG A 4 -2.90 -3.05 32.75
CA ARG A 4 -3.13 -1.85 31.93
C ARG A 4 -2.44 -2.08 30.60
N GLN A 5 -3.18 -2.61 29.62
CA GLN A 5 -2.74 -2.58 28.23
C GLN A 5 -2.72 -1.12 27.79
N THR A 6 -1.57 -0.47 27.89
CA THR A 6 -1.30 0.74 27.13
C THR A 6 -1.12 0.30 25.68
N ARG A 7 -2.22 0.31 24.90
CA ARG A 7 -2.10 0.31 23.43
C ARG A 7 -1.16 1.47 23.06
N PRO A 8 -0.05 1.22 22.35
CA PRO A 8 0.83 2.30 21.89
C PRO A 8 0.02 3.26 21.01
N PRO A 9 0.43 4.54 20.91
CA PRO A 9 -0.33 5.57 20.22
C PRO A 9 -0.61 5.11 18.78
N GLU A 10 -1.90 5.13 18.44
CA GLU A 10 -2.53 4.73 17.20
C GLU A 10 -1.56 4.48 16.04
N SER A 11 -1.36 3.19 15.74
CA SER A 11 -0.67 2.68 14.57
C SER A 11 -1.20 3.37 13.32
N ARG A 12 -0.55 4.45 12.86
CA ARG A 12 -0.90 5.05 11.57
C ARG A 12 -0.75 3.94 10.54
N SER A 13 -1.87 3.60 9.88
CA SER A 13 -1.90 2.70 8.75
C SER A 13 -0.70 3.00 7.84
N PRO A 14 0.12 2.02 7.44
CA PRO A 14 1.21 2.26 6.49
C PRO A 14 0.71 2.95 5.21
N LEU A 15 -0.55 2.72 4.82
CA LEU A 15 -1.18 3.38 3.67
C LEU A 15 -1.48 4.87 3.89
N ALA A 16 -1.46 5.36 5.14
CA ALA A 16 -1.54 6.78 5.46
C ALA A 16 -0.26 7.56 5.09
N LEU A 17 0.87 6.88 4.88
CA LEU A 17 2.13 7.49 4.42
C LEU A 17 2.14 7.76 2.91
N LEU A 18 1.20 7.16 2.17
CA LEU A 18 1.11 7.26 0.71
C LEU A 18 0.22 8.43 0.29
N THR A 19 0.56 9.08 -0.82
CA THR A 19 -0.38 9.98 -1.51
C THR A 19 -1.56 9.17 -2.07
N ASN A 20 -2.67 9.84 -2.41
CA ASN A 20 -3.85 9.17 -2.97
C ASN A 20 -3.49 8.31 -4.20
N ARG A 21 -2.69 8.86 -5.12
CA ARG A 21 -2.27 8.13 -6.33
C ARG A 21 -1.34 6.96 -6.03
N GLN A 22 -0.46 7.10 -5.04
CA GLN A 22 0.40 6.02 -4.57
C GLN A 22 -0.41 4.89 -3.92
N ARG A 23 -1.43 5.25 -3.14
CA ARG A 23 -2.36 4.29 -2.52
C ARG A 23 -3.16 3.52 -3.57
N GLU A 24 -3.71 4.21 -4.58
CA GLU A 24 -4.39 3.56 -5.71
C GLU A 24 -3.49 2.53 -6.39
N VAL A 25 -2.25 2.89 -6.73
CA VAL A 25 -1.29 1.97 -7.35
C VAL A 25 -1.00 0.79 -6.42
N ALA A 26 -0.78 1.01 -5.13
CA ALA A 26 -0.54 -0.06 -4.15
C ALA A 26 -1.72 -1.04 -4.07
N VAL A 27 -2.96 -0.53 -4.06
CA VAL A 27 -4.18 -1.34 -4.05
C VAL A 27 -4.30 -2.20 -5.32
N LEU A 28 -4.04 -1.63 -6.49
CA LEU A 28 -4.11 -2.40 -7.74
C LEU A 28 -2.98 -3.44 -7.84
N VAL A 29 -1.80 -3.15 -7.27
CA VAL A 29 -0.73 -4.13 -7.11
C VAL A 29 -1.16 -5.27 -6.21
N ALA A 30 -1.84 -4.99 -5.09
CA ALA A 30 -2.38 -6.00 -4.19
C ALA A 30 -3.45 -6.89 -4.84
N ARG A 31 -4.18 -6.36 -5.83
CA ARG A 31 -5.10 -7.11 -6.69
C ARG A 31 -4.40 -7.95 -7.77
N GLY A 32 -3.07 -8.00 -7.78
CA GLY A 32 -2.29 -8.78 -8.74
C GLY A 32 -2.09 -8.12 -10.11
N MET A 33 -2.43 -6.83 -10.26
CA MET A 33 -2.33 -6.17 -11.56
C MET A 33 -0.87 -5.88 -11.96
N THR A 34 -0.52 -6.06 -13.23
CA THR A 34 0.77 -5.66 -13.82
C THR A 34 0.81 -4.15 -14.04
N ASN A 35 2.01 -3.58 -14.23
CA ASN A 35 2.15 -2.13 -14.45
C ASN A 35 1.38 -1.68 -15.69
N ARG A 36 1.41 -2.46 -16.78
CA ARG A 36 0.60 -2.24 -17.98
C ARG A 36 -0.90 -2.21 -17.70
N MET A 37 -1.44 -3.16 -16.93
CA MET A 37 -2.86 -3.17 -16.59
C MET A 37 -3.25 -1.98 -15.71
N ILE A 38 -2.40 -1.62 -14.75
CA ILE A 38 -2.60 -0.44 -13.90
C ILE A 38 -2.58 0.84 -14.74
N ALA A 39 -1.64 0.94 -15.69
CA ALA A 39 -1.51 2.07 -16.59
C ALA A 39 -2.79 2.27 -17.41
N SER A 40 -3.32 1.19 -18.01
CA SER A 40 -4.60 1.20 -18.72
C SER A 40 -5.76 1.56 -17.80
N HIS A 41 -5.80 1.03 -16.57
CA HIS A 41 -6.87 1.31 -15.61
C HIS A 41 -6.88 2.78 -15.14
N LEU A 42 -5.70 3.37 -14.97
CA LEU A 42 -5.52 4.72 -14.43
C LEU A 42 -5.37 5.81 -15.49
N GLY A 43 -5.33 5.45 -16.78
CA GLY A 43 -5.19 6.38 -17.90
C GLY A 43 -3.82 7.07 -17.95
N ILE A 44 -2.74 6.39 -17.56
CA ILE A 44 -1.38 6.94 -17.49
C ILE A 44 -0.37 6.04 -18.20
N ALA A 45 0.84 6.54 -18.44
CA ALA A 45 1.92 5.74 -19.00
C ALA A 45 2.40 4.65 -18.02
N GLU A 46 2.81 3.49 -18.55
CA GLU A 46 3.35 2.39 -17.73
C GLU A 46 4.59 2.80 -16.92
N TRP A 47 5.46 3.63 -17.50
CA TRP A 47 6.60 4.20 -16.78
C TRP A 47 6.19 5.05 -15.56
N THR A 48 5.07 5.76 -15.66
CA THR A 48 4.52 6.54 -14.54
C THR A 48 4.07 5.63 -13.39
N VAL A 49 3.49 4.47 -13.71
CA VAL A 49 3.15 3.44 -12.72
C VAL A 49 4.41 2.89 -12.05
N VAL A 50 5.46 2.58 -12.82
CA VAL A 50 6.75 2.13 -12.29
C VAL A 50 7.31 3.14 -11.30
N ASN A 51 7.28 4.43 -11.65
CA ASN A 51 7.75 5.49 -10.78
C ASN A 51 6.91 5.60 -9.50
N HIS A 52 5.58 5.56 -9.59
CA HIS A 52 4.72 5.52 -8.42
C HIS A 52 5.03 4.30 -7.53
N LEU A 53 5.22 3.12 -8.11
CA LEU A 53 5.52 1.90 -7.35
C LEU A 53 6.88 1.96 -6.65
N ARG A 54 7.90 2.56 -7.28
CA ARG A 54 9.20 2.82 -6.62
C ARG A 54 9.05 3.75 -5.42
N GLN A 55 8.27 4.82 -5.56
CA GLN A 55 8.01 5.75 -4.47
C GLN A 55 7.19 5.09 -3.34
N VAL A 56 6.23 4.23 -3.68
CA VAL A 56 5.49 3.42 -2.68
C VAL A 56 6.46 2.51 -1.93
N MET A 57 7.30 1.76 -2.64
CA MET A 57 8.27 0.86 -2.00
C MET A 57 9.24 1.62 -1.09
N SER A 58 9.72 2.79 -1.51
CA SER A 58 10.58 3.64 -0.69
C SER A 58 9.86 4.18 0.55
N ARG A 59 8.60 4.64 0.43
CA ARG A 59 7.84 5.17 1.58
C ARG A 59 7.41 4.10 2.58
N LEU A 60 7.21 2.88 2.13
CA LEU A 60 6.81 1.74 2.96
C LEU A 60 8.01 0.88 3.40
N ASP A 61 9.24 1.28 3.07
CA ASP A 61 10.47 0.51 3.30
C ASP A 61 10.37 -0.95 2.83
N CYS A 62 9.79 -1.13 1.64
CA CYS A 62 9.52 -2.44 1.06
C CYS A 62 10.57 -2.82 0.02
N PRO A 63 11.16 -4.03 0.10
CA PRO A 63 12.15 -4.49 -0.88
C PRO A 63 11.51 -4.97 -2.20
N SER A 64 10.20 -5.21 -2.23
CA SER A 64 9.52 -5.71 -3.42
C SER A 64 8.04 -5.34 -3.49
N ARG A 65 7.49 -5.38 -4.70
CA ARG A 65 6.05 -5.21 -4.95
C ARG A 65 5.18 -6.22 -4.20
N LEU A 66 5.72 -7.40 -3.90
CA LEU A 66 5.02 -8.43 -3.13
C LEU A 66 4.83 -7.98 -1.68
N HIS A 67 5.85 -7.35 -1.07
CA HIS A 67 5.70 -6.76 0.27
C HIS A 67 4.64 -5.65 0.29
N VAL A 68 4.61 -4.80 -0.75
CA VAL A 68 3.54 -3.80 -0.91
C VAL A 68 2.16 -4.45 -0.93
N ALA A 69 1.98 -5.52 -1.72
CA ALA A 69 0.72 -6.25 -1.78
C ALA A 69 0.32 -6.86 -0.43
N LEU A 70 1.26 -7.42 0.33
CA LEU A 70 1.01 -8.00 1.65
C LEU A 70 0.58 -6.94 2.67
N ILE A 71 1.21 -5.76 2.67
CA ILE A 71 0.82 -4.65 3.56
C ILE A 71 -0.61 -4.22 3.27
N VAL A 72 -0.96 -3.99 2.00
CA VAL A 72 -2.32 -3.58 1.63
C VAL A 72 -3.36 -4.62 2.07
N GLN A 73 -3.09 -5.91 1.85
CA GLN A 73 -4.02 -6.99 2.25
C GLN A 73 -4.27 -7.03 3.76
N ARG A 74 -3.23 -6.78 4.57
CA ARG A 74 -3.36 -6.71 6.03
C ARG A 74 -4.25 -5.55 6.48
N GLU A 75 -4.14 -4.40 5.83
CA GLU A 75 -4.95 -3.22 6.13
C GLU A 75 -6.41 -3.41 5.73
N SER A 76 -6.69 -3.99 4.55
CA SER A 76 -8.05 -4.31 4.10
C SER A 76 -8.74 -5.36 4.99
N GLY A 77 -7.97 -6.29 5.57
CA GLY A 77 -8.49 -7.22 6.57
C GLY A 77 -8.73 -6.60 7.95
N ALA A 78 -8.10 -5.46 8.25
CA ALA A 78 -8.28 -4.73 9.50
C ALA A 78 -9.52 -3.81 9.50
N GLU A 79 -9.97 -3.36 8.32
CA GLU A 79 -11.20 -2.55 8.17
C GLU A 79 -12.50 -3.37 8.30
N THR A 80 -12.41 -4.70 8.30
CA THR A 80 -13.57 -5.61 8.39
C THR A 80 -13.76 -6.28 9.77
N ALA A 81 -13.03 -5.83 10.80
CA ALA A 81 -13.06 -6.38 12.16
C ALA A 81 -13.63 -5.40 13.20
#